data_AF-A0A366FSV9-F1
#
_entry.id   AF-A0A366FSV9-F1
#
_cell.length_a   1.000
_cell.length_b   1.000
_cell.length_c   1.000
_cell.angle_alpha   90.00
_cell.angle_beta   90.00
_cell.angle_gamma   90.00
#
_symmetry.space_group_name_H-M   'P 1'
#
loop_
_entity.id
_entity.type
_entity.pdbx_description
1 polymer ?
#
loop_
_entity_poly.entity_id
_entity_poly.type
_entity_poly.pdbx_seq_one_letter_code
_entity_poly.pdbx_strand_id
1 'polypeptide(L)' 'MTGAVVVAVWIGVPAALFLIWLLFRSGGYKRRPLDAPPGRDWTFTGERFVDPGSGEGVEVWFCARTGERAYVRARTDEAA' A
#
# COMPACT_ATOMS: atom_id res chain seq x y z
N MET A 1 -40.80 20.45 5.66
CA MET A 1 -39.42 20.17 6.09
C MET A 1 -38.84 21.48 6.61
N THR A 2 -38.58 21.60 7.91
CA THR A 2 -38.08 22.86 8.50
C THR A 2 -36.68 23.19 7.97
N GLY A 3 -36.32 24.48 7.87
CA GLY A 3 -35.02 24.91 7.34
C GLY A 3 -33.82 24.27 8.06
N ALA A 4 -33.97 23.97 9.34
CA ALA A 4 -32.97 23.23 10.13
C ALA A 4 -32.68 21.82 9.58
N VAL A 5 -33.70 21.11 9.10
CA VAL A 5 -33.55 19.77 8.51
C VAL A 5 -32.82 19.85 7.17
N VAL A 6 -33.11 20.88 6.37
CA VAL A 6 -32.43 21.12 5.08
C VAL A 6 -30.95 21.39 5.31
N VAL A 7 -30.60 22.27 6.25
CA VAL A 7 -29.20 22.57 6.60
C VAL A 7 -28.47 21.34 7.14
N ALA A 8 -29.12 20.55 8.00
CA ALA A 8 -28.52 19.33 8.54
C ALA A 8 -28.17 18.31 7.45
N VAL A 9 -29.03 18.17 6.42
CA VAL A 9 -28.75 17.28 5.28
C VAL A 9 -27.60 17.82 4.42
N TRP A 10 -27.59 19.12 4.13
CA TRP A 10 -26.54 19.75 3.31
C TRP A 10 -25.15 19.72 3.96
N ILE A 11 -25.07 19.63 5.28
CA ILE A 11 -23.78 19.49 5.99
C ILE A 11 -23.46 18.02 6.25
N GLY A 12 -24.46 17.24 6.69
CA GLY A 12 -24.28 15.86 7.11
C GLY A 12 -23.86 14.94 5.97
N VAL A 13 -24.45 15.09 4.79
CA VAL A 13 -24.13 14.23 3.64
C VAL A 13 -22.70 14.46 3.14
N PRO A 14 -22.25 15.71 2.87
CA PRO A 14 -20.86 15.95 2.49
C PRO A 14 -19.85 15.57 3.57
N ALA A 15 -20.16 15.82 4.85
CA ALA A 15 -19.29 15.41 5.94
C ALA A 15 -19.13 13.89 6.01
N ALA A 16 -20.22 13.13 5.84
CA ALA A 16 -20.16 11.67 5.79
C ALA A 16 -19.33 11.18 4.61
N LEU A 17 -19.52 11.74 3.41
CA LEU A 17 -18.73 11.40 2.22
C LEU A 17 -17.24 11.73 2.41
N PHE A 18 -16.93 12.87 3.04
CA PHE A 18 -15.56 13.26 3.35
C PHE A 18 -14.90 12.30 4.34
N LEU A 19 -15.62 11.88 5.39
CA LEU A 19 -15.14 10.88 6.35
C LEU A 19 -14.91 9.52 5.68
N ILE A 20 -15.82 9.07 4.81
CA ILE A 20 -15.65 7.87 4.00
C ILE A 20 -14.38 8.00 3.15
N TRP A 21 -14.21 9.11 2.43
CA TRP A 21 -13.01 9.35 1.64
C TRP A 21 -11.72 9.32 2.48
N LEU A 22 -11.72 9.90 3.69
CA LEU A 22 -10.57 9.84 4.59
C LEU A 22 -10.22 8.41 5.01
N LEU A 23 -11.23 7.56 5.27
CA LEU A 23 -11.01 6.16 5.60
C LEU A 23 -10.38 5.41 4.42
N PHE A 24 -10.88 5.61 3.20
CA PHE A 24 -10.40 4.93 2.00
C PHE A 24 -9.13 5.55 1.39
N ARG A 25 -8.76 6.79 1.75
CA ARG A 25 -7.50 7.43 1.36
C ARG A 25 -6.28 6.67 1.88
N SER A 26 -6.40 5.94 2.98
CA SER A 26 -5.26 5.32 3.66
C SER A 26 -4.71 4.05 2.99
N GLY A 27 -5.34 3.55 1.92
CA GLY A 27 -5.01 2.29 1.25
C GLY A 27 -4.02 2.38 0.09
N GLY A 28 -2.84 2.96 0.30
CA GLY A 28 -1.74 2.74 -0.65
C GLY A 28 -1.43 1.24 -0.76
N TYR A 29 -1.31 0.72 -1.99
CA TYR A 29 -0.93 -0.67 -2.29
C TYR A 29 0.24 -1.13 -1.40
N LYS A 30 0.06 -2.26 -0.68
CA LYS A 30 1.05 -2.98 0.16
C LYS A 30 2.27 -2.13 0.57
N ARG A 31 2.04 -1.13 1.44
CA ARG A 31 2.98 -0.04 1.79
C ARG A 31 4.26 -0.41 2.55
N ARG A 32 4.46 -1.67 2.94
CA ARG A 32 5.66 -2.06 3.68
C ARG A 32 6.39 -3.16 2.94
N PRO A 33 7.59 -2.85 2.41
CA PRO A 33 8.50 -3.88 1.98
C PRO A 33 8.73 -4.86 3.12
N LEU A 34 8.75 -6.15 2.81
CA LEU A 34 9.13 -7.17 3.76
C LEU A 34 10.63 -7.03 4.08
N ASP A 35 10.99 -7.29 5.32
CA ASP A 35 12.40 -7.28 5.73
C ASP A 35 13.15 -8.54 5.26
N ALA A 36 12.43 -9.61 4.92
CA ALA A 36 13.01 -10.88 4.49
C ALA A 36 12.18 -11.54 3.36
N PRO A 37 12.82 -12.37 2.52
CA PRO A 37 12.12 -13.13 1.48
C PRO A 37 10.99 -14.01 2.06
N PRO A 38 9.76 -13.94 1.51
CA PRO A 38 8.57 -14.57 2.12
C PRO A 38 8.47 -16.11 2.07
N GLY A 39 9.58 -16.84 2.02
CA GLY A 39 9.63 -18.30 2.14
C GLY A 39 9.89 -19.06 0.83
N ARG A 40 9.82 -20.39 0.88
CA ARG A 40 10.33 -21.30 -0.18
C ARG A 40 9.60 -21.21 -1.53
N ASP A 41 8.34 -20.80 -1.53
CA ASP A 41 7.53 -20.69 -2.77
C ASP A 41 7.75 -19.37 -3.53
N TRP A 42 8.66 -18.53 -3.03
CA TRP A 42 8.94 -17.22 -3.57
C TRP A 42 10.27 -17.21 -4.31
N THR A 43 10.24 -16.67 -5.52
CA THR A 43 11.41 -16.57 -6.39
C THR A 43 11.68 -15.11 -6.68
N PHE A 44 12.93 -14.68 -6.51
CA PHE A 44 13.38 -13.36 -6.92
C PHE A 44 13.26 -13.20 -8.44
N THR A 45 12.64 -12.11 -8.91
CA THR A 45 12.40 -11.91 -10.35
C THR A 45 13.59 -11.26 -11.07
N GLY A 46 14.62 -10.80 -10.35
CA GLY A 46 15.69 -9.99 -10.92
C GLY A 46 15.39 -8.49 -10.93
N GLU A 47 14.15 -8.09 -10.65
CA GLU A 47 13.73 -6.69 -10.68
C GLU A 47 14.05 -6.00 -9.35
N ARG A 48 14.71 -4.83 -9.45
CA ARG A 48 15.04 -3.94 -8.34
C ARG A 48 14.59 -2.52 -8.68
N PHE A 49 14.01 -1.81 -7.73
CA PHE A 49 13.66 -0.41 -7.88
C PHE A 49 13.70 0.34 -6.54
N VAL A 50 13.65 1.67 -6.60
CA VAL A 50 13.57 2.52 -5.40
C VAL A 50 12.10 2.81 -5.13
N ASP A 51 11.60 2.46 -3.94
CA ASP A 51 10.23 2.78 -3.55
C ASP A 51 10.08 4.30 -3.42
N PRO A 52 9.19 4.96 -4.18
CA PRO A 52 9.03 6.41 -4.12
C PRO A 52 8.41 6.90 -2.80
N GLY A 53 7.79 6.00 -2.02
CA GLY A 53 7.22 6.31 -0.72
C GLY A 53 8.24 6.36 0.42
N SER A 54 9.14 5.38 0.48
CA SER A 54 10.16 5.26 1.52
C SER A 54 11.57 5.70 1.10
N GLY A 55 11.86 5.76 -0.20
CA GLY A 55 13.20 5.97 -0.74
C GLY A 55 14.13 4.75 -0.63
N GLU A 56 13.62 3.61 -0.17
CA GLU A 56 14.40 2.38 0.01
C GLU A 56 14.49 1.58 -1.28
N GLY A 57 15.63 0.92 -1.52
CA GLY A 57 15.76 -0.08 -2.57
C GLY A 57 14.95 -1.33 -2.23
N VAL A 58 14.12 -1.79 -3.16
CA VAL A 58 13.30 -2.99 -3.02
C VAL A 58 13.54 -3.95 -4.18
N GLU A 59 13.48 -5.23 -3.85
CA GLU A 59 13.52 -6.37 -4.74
C GLU A 59 12.12 -6.95 -4.92
N VAL A 60 11.81 -7.36 -6.15
CA VAL A 60 10.53 -8.01 -6.46
C VAL A 60 10.66 -9.53 -6.37
N TRP A 61 9.77 -10.12 -5.59
CA TRP A 61 9.65 -11.56 -5.41
C TRP A 61 8.27 -12.02 -5.89
N PHE A 62 8.23 -13.15 -6.59
CA PHE A 62 7.02 -13.74 -7.14
C PHE A 62 6.72 -15.09 -6.50
N CYS A 63 5.48 -15.32 -6.09
CA CYS A 63 5.02 -16.59 -5.56
C CYS A 63 4.33 -17.41 -6.65
N ALA A 64 4.95 -18.51 -7.09
CA ALA A 64 4.38 -19.36 -8.15
C ALA A 64 3.09 -20.07 -7.71
N ARG A 65 2.92 -20.33 -6.41
CA ARG A 65 1.75 -21.01 -5.86
C ARG A 65 0.50 -20.14 -5.81
N THR A 66 0.65 -18.85 -5.54
CA THR A 66 -0.48 -17.91 -5.35
C THR A 66 -0.60 -16.87 -6.46
N GLY A 67 0.44 -16.70 -7.29
CA GLY A 67 0.52 -15.63 -8.27
C GLY A 67 0.82 -14.25 -7.65
N GLU A 68 1.08 -14.17 -6.34
CA GLU A 68 1.32 -12.91 -5.66
C GLU A 68 2.72 -12.35 -5.96
N ARG A 69 2.82 -11.01 -5.85
CA ARG A 69 4.09 -10.27 -5.85
C ARG A 69 4.31 -9.64 -4.49
N ALA A 70 5.55 -9.71 -4.02
CA ALA A 70 6.00 -9.11 -2.78
C ALA A 70 7.22 -8.23 -3.06
N TYR A 71 7.27 -7.11 -2.36
CA TYR A 71 8.40 -6.19 -2.36
C TYR A 71 9.19 -6.46 -1.10
N VAL A 72 10.47 -6.79 -1.24
CA VAL A 72 11.39 -7.09 -0.13
C VAL A 72 12.47 -6.03 -0.13
N ARG A 73 12.91 -5.53 1.03
CA ARG A 73 14.04 -4.60 1.08
C ARG A 73 15.27 -5.24 0.45
N ALA A 74 15.89 -4.54 -0.50
CA ALA A 74 17.15 -4.98 -1.08
C ALA A 74 18.20 -5.02 0.03
N ARG A 75 18.92 -6.13 0.17
CA ARG A 75 20.13 -6.12 1.00
C ARG A 75 21.18 -5.30 0.26
N THR A 76 21.78 -4.34 0.95
CA THR A 76 23.03 -3.74 0.51
C THR A 76 24.12 -4.81 0.61
N ASP A 77 24.30 -5.60 -0.45
CA ASP A 77 25.51 -6.40 -0.61
C ASP A 77 26.63 -5.45 -1.09
N GLU A 78 27.08 -4.58 -0.19
CA GLU A 78 28.39 -3.92 -0.27
C GLU A 78 29.34 -4.67 0.66
N ALA A 79 29.88 -5.80 0.20
CA ALA A 79 31.18 -6.36 0.61
C ALA A 79 31.42 -7.73 -0.04
N ALA A 80 31.99 -7.73 -1.25
CA ALA A 80 32.94 -8.74 -1.71
C ALA A 80 33.66 -8.24 -2.98
#